data_AF-A0A955UWT4-F1
#
_entry.id   AF-A0A955UWT4-F1
#
_cell.length_a   1.000
_cell.length_b   1.000
_cell.length_c   1.000
_cell.angle_alpha   90.00
_cell.angle_beta   90.00
_cell.angle_gamma   90.00
#
_symmetry.space_group_name_H-M   'P 1'
#
loop_
_entity.id
_entity.type
_entity.pdbx_description
1 polymer ?
#
loop_
_entity_poly.entity_id
_entity_poly.type
_entity_poly.pdbx_seq_one_letter_code
_entity_poly.pdbx_strand_id
1 'polypeptide(L)'
;MPDKTRTLHETLEALHAELEGVELDGPLRAELRLAADDIRRALAECGDGPPELPSGLGARLRAALEEFERTHPKLTWATGRVVDALAEMGL
;
A
#
# COMPACT_ATOMS: atom_id res chain seq x y z
N MET A 1 -17.32 5.42 5.66
CA MET A 1 -17.67 5.33 4.23
C MET A 1 -17.09 4.03 3.70
N PRO A 2 -17.91 2.99 3.51
CA PRO A 2 -17.44 1.64 3.16
C PRO A 2 -16.74 1.56 1.79
N ASP A 3 -17.03 2.50 0.88
CA ASP A 3 -16.45 2.53 -0.46
C ASP A 3 -14.94 2.80 -0.46
N LYS A 4 -14.44 3.64 0.46
CA LYS A 4 -13.01 4.02 0.52
C LYS A 4 -12.11 2.85 0.95
N THR A 5 -12.55 2.10 1.97
CA THR A 5 -11.86 0.91 2.48
C THR A 5 -11.77 -0.16 1.38
N ARG A 6 -12.85 -0.33 0.61
CA ARG A 6 -12.89 -1.27 -0.51
C ARG A 6 -11.90 -0.88 -1.62
N THR A 7 -11.91 0.38 -2.05
CA THR A 7 -10.97 0.88 -3.07
C THR A 7 -9.51 0.70 -2.64
N LEU A 8 -9.18 0.94 -1.37
CA LEU A 8 -7.84 0.68 -0.85
C LEU A 8 -7.48 -0.80 -0.87
N HIS A 9 -8.42 -1.67 -0.48
CA HIS A 9 -8.21 -3.11 -0.52
C HIS A 9 -7.93 -3.61 -1.94
N GLU A 10 -8.72 -3.18 -2.91
CA GLU A 10 -8.55 -3.51 -4.33
C GLU A 10 -7.21 -2.97 -4.88
N THR A 11 -6.81 -1.78 -4.45
CA THR A 11 -5.54 -1.17 -4.90
C THR A 11 -4.32 -1.85 -4.27
N LEU A 12 -4.41 -2.27 -3.00
CA LEU A 12 -3.37 -3.05 -2.32
C LEU A 12 -3.21 -4.45 -2.91
N GLU A 13 -4.31 -5.11 -3.26
CA GLU A 13 -4.27 -6.40 -3.97
C GLU A 13 -3.58 -6.27 -5.33
N ALA A 14 -3.90 -5.21 -6.09
CA ALA A 14 -3.22 -4.93 -7.36
C ALA A 14 -1.72 -4.69 -7.16
N LEU A 15 -1.33 -3.89 -6.16
CA LEU A 15 0.09 -3.70 -5.83
C LEU A 15 0.76 -5.03 -5.46
N HIS A 16 0.12 -5.88 -4.65
CA HIS A 16 0.68 -7.17 -4.25
C HIS A 16 0.92 -8.09 -5.44
N ALA A 17 -0.04 -8.17 -6.37
CA ALA A 17 0.09 -8.97 -7.58
C ALA A 17 1.25 -8.47 -8.48
N GLU A 18 1.40 -7.15 -8.61
CA GLU A 18 2.53 -6.56 -9.34
C GLU A 18 3.87 -6.86 -8.64
N LEU A 19 3.92 -6.84 -7.30
CA LEU A 19 5.14 -7.17 -6.54
C LEU A 19 5.54 -8.65 -6.64
N GLU A 20 4.58 -9.57 -6.80
CA GLU A 20 4.86 -11.00 -7.04
C GLU A 20 5.40 -11.26 -8.46
N GLY A 21 4.98 -10.46 -9.44
CA GLY A 21 5.39 -10.62 -10.84
C GLY A 21 6.77 -10.07 -11.19
N VAL A 22 7.43 -9.34 -10.28
CA VAL A 22 8.64 -8.57 -10.58
C VAL A 22 9.82 -9.11 -9.77
N GLU A 23 10.99 -9.27 -10.40
CA GLU A 23 12.27 -9.51 -9.74
C GLU A 23 12.77 -8.21 -9.08
N LEU A 24 12.30 -7.98 -7.85
CA LEU A 24 12.70 -6.89 -6.98
C LEU A 24 13.91 -7.26 -6.13
N ASP A 25 14.68 -6.23 -5.75
CA ASP A 25 15.65 -6.34 -4.67
C ASP A 25 14.96 -6.83 -3.39
N GLY A 26 15.46 -7.94 -2.84
CA GLY A 26 14.87 -8.67 -1.72
C GLY A 26 14.43 -7.80 -0.53
N PRO A 27 15.22 -6.80 -0.09
CA PRO A 27 14.85 -5.93 1.03
C PRO A 27 13.64 -5.04 0.74
N LEU A 28 13.60 -4.38 -0.43
CA LEU A 28 12.53 -3.44 -0.78
C LEU A 28 11.19 -4.17 -0.96
N ARG A 29 11.21 -5.36 -1.58
CA ARG A 29 10.03 -6.24 -1.67
C ARG A 29 9.49 -6.60 -0.29
N ALA A 30 10.38 -6.95 0.63
CA ALA A 30 9.98 -7.34 1.97
C ALA A 30 9.31 -6.17 2.71
N GLU A 31 9.83 -4.95 2.58
CA GLU A 31 9.24 -3.76 3.20
C GLU A 31 7.86 -3.42 2.62
N LEU A 32 7.71 -3.40 1.30
CA LEU A 32 6.42 -3.13 0.64
C LEU A 32 5.37 -4.18 1.01
N ARG A 33 5.76 -5.45 1.05
CA ARG A 33 4.88 -6.55 1.42
C ARG A 33 4.45 -6.46 2.89
N LEU A 34 5.37 -6.18 3.80
CA LEU A 34 5.06 -5.95 5.22
C LEU A 34 4.08 -4.80 5.40
N ALA A 35 4.35 -3.66 4.77
CA ALA A 35 3.49 -2.49 4.88
C ALA A 35 2.10 -2.72 4.28
N ALA A 36 2.01 -3.41 3.13
CA ALA A 36 0.74 -3.80 2.53
C ALA A 36 -0.06 -4.78 3.41
N ASP A 37 0.62 -5.76 4.01
CA ASP A 37 -0.01 -6.73 4.92
C ASP A 37 -0.51 -6.07 6.22
N ASP A 38 0.25 -5.12 6.78
CA ASP A 38 -0.15 -4.36 7.96
C ASP A 38 -1.40 -3.52 7.68
N ILE A 39 -1.48 -2.88 6.50
CA ILE A 39 -2.68 -2.12 6.11
C ILE A 39 -3.86 -3.06 5.88
N ARG A 40 -3.65 -4.19 5.18
CA ARG A 40 -4.71 -5.21 5.00
C ARG A 40 -5.26 -5.69 6.33
N ARG A 41 -4.39 -5.95 7.31
CA ARG A 41 -4.80 -6.39 8.64
C ARG A 41 -5.61 -5.30 9.34
N ALA A 42 -5.13 -4.06 9.34
CA ALA A 42 -5.86 -2.95 9.94
C ALA A 42 -7.23 -2.70 9.26
N LEU A 43 -7.33 -2.86 7.94
CA LEU A 43 -8.60 -2.76 7.21
C LEU A 43 -9.54 -3.94 7.48
N ALA A 44 -9.01 -5.15 7.74
CA ALA A 44 -9.81 -6.33 8.05
C ALA A 44 -10.30 -6.32 9.51
N GLU A 45 -9.50 -5.79 10.43
CA GLU A 45 -9.84 -5.60 11.84
C GLU A 45 -10.78 -4.42 12.04
N CYS A 46 -10.72 -3.42 11.15
CA CYS A 46 -11.65 -2.32 11.15
C CYS A 46 -12.94 -2.72 10.41
N GLY A 47 -14.02 -2.93 11.15
CA GLY A 47 -15.37 -3.10 10.58
C GLY A 47 -15.87 -1.81 9.91
N ASP A 48 -16.82 -1.12 10.54
CA ASP A 48 -17.38 0.14 10.01
C ASP A 48 -16.61 1.42 10.44
N GLY A 49 -15.53 1.26 11.21
CA GLY A 49 -14.72 2.36 11.76
C GLY A 49 -13.59 2.85 10.83
N PRO A 50 -12.87 3.92 11.21
CA PRO A 50 -11.60 4.26 10.59
C PRO A 50 -10.50 3.28 11.05
N PRO A 51 -9.69 2.72 10.13
CA PRO A 51 -8.65 1.76 10.49
C PRO A 51 -7.60 2.40 11.39
N GLU A 52 -7.34 1.78 12.54
CA GLU A 52 -6.24 2.18 13.43
C GLU A 52 -4.94 1.63 12.87
N LEU A 53 -4.35 2.40 11.96
CA LEU A 53 -3.03 2.06 11.41
C LEU A 53 -1.93 2.47 12.39
N PRO A 54 -0.84 1.68 12.49
CA PRO A 54 0.35 2.08 13.22
C PRO A 54 0.80 3.48 12.78
N SER A 55 1.10 4.32 13.76
CA SER A 55 1.52 5.70 13.49
C SER A 55 2.73 5.71 12.53
N GLY A 56 2.59 6.42 11.41
CA GLY A 56 3.65 6.52 10.40
C GLY A 56 3.71 5.37 9.38
N LEU A 57 2.79 4.41 9.41
CA LEU A 57 2.73 3.33 8.41
C LEU A 57 2.48 3.88 6.99
N GLY A 58 1.58 4.85 6.85
CA GLY A 58 1.33 5.55 5.58
C GLY A 58 2.58 6.27 5.06
N ALA A 59 3.31 6.95 5.95
CA ALA A 59 4.57 7.61 5.60
C ALA A 59 5.67 6.61 5.20
N ARG A 60 5.79 5.49 5.91
CA ARG A 60 6.76 4.43 5.58
C ARG A 60 6.43 3.77 4.24
N LEU A 61 5.15 3.48 3.98
CA LEU A 61 4.73 2.91 2.71
C LEU A 61 4.95 3.89 1.56
N ARG A 62 4.64 5.18 1.74
CA ARG A 62 4.97 6.21 0.73
C ARG A 62 6.46 6.23 0.41
N ALA A 63 7.32 6.26 1.42
CA ALA A 63 8.77 6.26 1.21
C ALA A 63 9.25 4.99 0.46
N ALA A 64 8.71 3.83 0.80
CA ALA A 64 9.02 2.58 0.11
C ALA A 64 8.51 2.57 -1.35
N LEU A 65 7.33 3.14 -1.60
CA LEU A 65 6.76 3.28 -2.95
C LEU A 65 7.55 4.28 -3.80
N GLU A 66 8.00 5.40 -3.25
CA GLU A 66 8.85 6.37 -3.95
C GLU A 66 10.19 5.75 -4.37
N GLU A 67 10.83 5.00 -3.47
CA GLU A 67 12.05 4.26 -3.77
C GLU A 67 11.81 3.15 -4.81
N PHE A 68 10.63 2.55 -4.78
CA PHE A 68 10.22 1.55 -5.74
C PHE A 68 9.95 2.12 -7.13
N GLU A 69 9.31 3.29 -7.21
CA GLU A 69 9.14 4.03 -8.47
C GLU A 69 10.47 4.40 -9.10
N ARG A 70 11.45 4.80 -8.27
CA ARG A 70 12.80 5.16 -8.71
C ARG A 70 13.54 3.98 -9.34
N THR A 71 13.32 2.77 -8.82
CA THR A 71 13.98 1.55 -9.28
C THR A 71 13.20 0.84 -10.39
N HIS A 72 11.87 0.96 -10.39
CA HIS A 72 10.95 0.24 -11.29
C HIS A 72 9.90 1.18 -11.89
N PRO A 73 10.29 2.06 -12.84
CA PRO A 73 9.39 3.05 -13.44
C PRO A 73 8.22 2.46 -14.25
N LYS A 74 8.22 1.14 -14.48
CA LYS A 74 7.09 0.44 -15.11
C LYS A 74 5.88 0.29 -14.17
N LEU A 75 6.08 0.48 -12.87
CA LEU A 75 5.09 0.21 -11.82
C LEU A 75 4.55 1.49 -11.17
N THR A 76 5.02 2.66 -11.62
CA THR A 76 4.63 4.01 -11.15
C THR A 76 3.12 4.24 -11.15
N TRP A 77 2.39 3.63 -12.08
CA TRP A 77 0.95 3.79 -12.14
C TRP A 77 0.22 3.05 -11.00
N ALA A 78 0.70 1.87 -10.62
CA ALA A 78 0.11 1.09 -9.53
C ALA A 78 0.45 1.72 -8.16
N THR A 79 1.70 2.14 -7.99
CA THR A 79 2.16 2.81 -6.76
C THR A 79 1.48 4.16 -6.54
N GLY A 80 1.31 4.98 -7.59
CA GLY A 80 0.61 6.26 -7.51
C GLY A 80 -0.83 6.13 -7.00
N ARG A 81 -1.58 5.13 -7.51
CA ARG A 81 -2.95 4.88 -7.03
C ARG A 81 -3.01 4.50 -5.55
N VAL A 82 -2.00 3.79 -5.03
CA VAL A 82 -1.91 3.45 -3.60
C VAL A 82 -1.65 4.71 -2.77
N VAL A 83 -0.72 5.57 -3.21
CA VAL A 83 -0.40 6.83 -2.53
C VAL A 83 -1.62 7.76 -2.47
N ASP A 84 -2.37 7.86 -3.56
CA ASP A 84 -3.60 8.65 -3.65
C ASP A 84 -4.69 8.10 -2.73
N ALA A 85 -4.91 6.78 -2.75
CA ALA A 85 -5.88 6.14 -1.87
C ALA A 85 -5.54 6.39 -0.39
N LEU A 86 -4.26 6.25 0.01
CA LEU A 86 -3.82 6.55 1.37
C LEU A 86 -4.07 8.02 1.74
N ALA A 87 -3.79 8.95 0.82
CA ALA A 87 -4.01 10.38 1.04
C ALA A 87 -5.50 10.71 1.25
N GLU A 88 -6.39 10.07 0.49
CA GLU A 88 -7.85 10.23 0.64
C GLU A 88 -8.42 9.71 1.96
N MET A 89 -7.67 8.86 2.66
CA MET A 89 -7.95 8.38 4.01
C MET A 89 -7.29 9.22 5.10
N GLY A 90 -6.49 10.22 4.75
CA GLY A 90 -5.74 11.05 5.70
C GLY A 90 -4.53 10.35 6.31
N LEU A 91 -4.02 9.33 5.62
CA LEU A 91 -2.84 8.53 5.99
C LEU A 91 -1.63 8.99 5.20
#